data_AF-A0A6D2HTH9-F1
#
_entry.id   AF-A0A6D2HTH9-F1
#
_cell.length_a   1.000
_cell.length_b   1.000
_cell.length_c   1.000
_cell.angle_alpha   90.00
_cell.angle_beta   90.00
_cell.angle_gamma   90.00
#
_symmetry.space_group_name_H-M   'P 1'
#
loop_
_entity.id
_entity.type
_entity.pdbx_description
1 polymer ?
#
loop_
_entity_poly.entity_id
_entity_poly.type
_entity_poly.pdbx_seq_one_letter_code
_entity_poly.pdbx_strand_id
1 'polypeptide(L)'
;MVKETNAEQDMAGEASSSSRKRQRLPSVVEEEEGENGGRTASENRNVDGGEVITEVRSGTMFGLDLLECPVCCNALSLSAPIYQCDNGHIACTCCCIKLSNKCPACTLPIGHHHRCIVMERVVEAIIFPCPNAKHGCTEKFSYGKELVHKKKCGFALCYCPKPNCNYSGVYKDLYSHYDANHKDTSDSFRDVWIVLEECRDGNRNLDSDEVITEVRSRSGTMFDLDLLDCPVCCKALTTPIYQCDNGHIACSSCCVNLRHKCPECTLPIGNYRCRIMERVVKAIIVPCPNANHGCPEKFSYGKELLLEKQCGFALCYCPKPDCNYAGVYKDLYCHYLDSHENGSWFMFGRTTDAWMFIRDKIFFLRGNCDGPLVVIQCFEEPKGIYVTVKCIAPPAPEVEEISFQLFYSSYHGEKTMSFGLAKMKRIQKVSYQTPEEDYMLIPDYFLAQRPDLKMKICINRVVKEEEKEKAKVGVTAVVDNQSRRSTLEGKLTPSIKIAK
;
A
#
# COMPACT_ATOMS: atom_id res chain seq x y z
N MET A 1 35.10 3.75 -63.52
CA MET A 1 35.02 4.92 -64.42
C MET A 1 33.65 5.54 -64.25
N VAL A 2 33.67 6.87 -64.17
CA VAL A 2 32.63 7.81 -63.71
C VAL A 2 31.26 7.62 -64.38
N LYS A 3 30.19 7.84 -63.60
CA LYS A 3 28.94 8.60 -63.91
C LYS A 3 27.97 8.39 -62.75
N GLU A 4 27.21 9.35 -62.23
CA GLU A 4 27.09 10.81 -62.36
C GLU A 4 26.09 11.22 -61.25
N THR A 5 26.06 12.51 -60.95
CA THR A 5 25.47 13.16 -59.76
C THR A 5 24.02 13.63 -59.93
N ASN A 6 23.43 14.08 -58.79
CA ASN A 6 22.30 15.02 -58.60
C ASN A 6 20.89 14.40 -58.46
N ALA A 7 19.93 14.96 -57.73
CA ALA A 7 19.83 15.89 -56.59
C ALA A 7 18.31 15.91 -56.20
N GLU A 8 18.05 16.16 -54.91
CA GLU A 8 16.84 16.63 -54.21
C GLU A 8 15.47 16.80 -54.93
N GLN A 9 14.37 16.34 -54.30
CA GLN A 9 13.36 17.20 -53.64
C GLN A 9 12.14 16.43 -53.07
N ASP A 10 11.57 17.00 -52.00
CA ASP A 10 10.47 16.57 -51.12
C ASP A 10 9.10 16.31 -51.78
N MET A 11 8.28 15.42 -51.17
CA MET A 11 7.05 15.77 -50.43
C MET A 11 6.15 14.56 -50.13
N ALA A 12 5.77 14.44 -48.85
CA ALA A 12 4.48 14.05 -48.25
C ALA A 12 3.67 12.82 -48.73
N GLY A 13 3.21 12.02 -47.77
CA GLY A 13 1.89 11.36 -47.86
C GLY A 13 1.74 9.98 -47.23
N GLU A 14 1.11 9.96 -46.05
CA GLU A 14 0.20 8.89 -45.55
C GLU A 14 0.79 7.61 -44.93
N ALA A 15 0.98 7.65 -43.61
CA ALA A 15 0.99 6.46 -42.76
C ALA A 15 -0.44 6.16 -42.27
N SER A 16 -1.04 5.09 -42.79
CA SER A 16 -2.35 4.59 -42.37
C SER A 16 -2.25 3.89 -41.01
N SER A 17 -3.08 4.32 -40.07
CA SER A 17 -3.27 3.69 -38.76
C SER A 17 -4.07 2.38 -38.91
N SER A 18 -3.45 1.24 -38.58
CA SER A 18 -4.16 -0.04 -38.43
C SER A 18 -4.15 -0.46 -36.96
N SER A 19 -5.27 -0.20 -36.29
CA SER A 19 -5.59 -0.75 -34.97
C SER A 19 -5.79 -2.26 -35.08
N ARG A 20 -4.79 -3.07 -34.69
CA ARG A 20 -4.97 -4.53 -34.53
C ARG A 20 -5.28 -4.89 -33.08
N LYS A 21 -6.55 -5.21 -32.88
CA LYS A 21 -7.14 -5.92 -31.73
C LYS A 21 -6.37 -7.24 -31.53
N ARG A 22 -5.83 -7.48 -30.33
CA ARG A 22 -5.17 -8.74 -29.96
C ARG A 22 -6.20 -9.89 -29.97
N GLN A 23 -6.11 -10.79 -30.96
CA GLN A 23 -6.75 -12.10 -30.95
C GLN A 23 -5.78 -13.13 -30.38
N ARG A 24 -6.25 -13.90 -29.38
CA ARG A 24 -5.56 -15.06 -28.81
C ARG A 24 -5.85 -16.26 -29.70
N LEU A 25 -4.81 -16.87 -30.29
CA LEU A 25 -4.93 -18.12 -31.03
C LEU A 25 -4.88 -19.33 -30.06
N PRO A 26 -5.71 -20.36 -30.26
CA PRO A 26 -5.71 -21.59 -29.46
C PRO A 26 -4.74 -22.63 -30.03
N SER A 27 -4.12 -23.41 -29.14
CA SER A 27 -3.30 -24.57 -29.49
C SER A 27 -4.17 -25.84 -29.56
N VAL A 28 -4.06 -26.55 -30.69
CA VAL A 28 -4.65 -27.87 -30.96
C VAL A 28 -3.81 -28.96 -30.30
N VAL A 29 -4.44 -29.84 -29.52
CA VAL A 29 -4.02 -31.24 -29.33
C VAL A 29 -5.26 -32.08 -29.06
N GLU A 30 -5.21 -33.30 -29.57
CA GLU A 30 -6.29 -34.17 -30.03
C GLU A 30 -7.18 -34.77 -28.92
N GLU A 31 -8.44 -35.03 -29.29
CA GLU A 31 -9.46 -35.72 -28.50
C GLU A 31 -9.31 -37.25 -28.67
N GLU A 32 -9.39 -38.00 -27.57
CA GLU A 32 -10.02 -39.33 -27.55
C GLU A 32 -11.02 -39.40 -26.39
N GLU A 33 -12.16 -40.02 -26.69
CA GLU A 33 -13.46 -39.94 -26.01
C GLU A 33 -13.56 -40.79 -24.72
N GLY A 34 -14.51 -40.44 -23.83
CA GLY A 34 -15.00 -41.39 -22.81
C GLY A 34 -15.72 -40.83 -21.56
N GLU A 35 -16.96 -40.36 -21.75
CA GLU A 35 -18.12 -40.49 -20.82
C GLU A 35 -18.29 -39.63 -19.52
N ASN A 36 -19.35 -38.81 -19.60
CA ASN A 36 -20.44 -38.56 -18.64
C ASN A 36 -20.22 -37.81 -17.30
N GLY A 37 -20.91 -36.67 -17.19
CA GLY A 37 -21.28 -36.05 -15.92
C GLY A 37 -21.81 -34.62 -16.07
N GLY A 38 -23.09 -34.47 -16.45
CA GLY A 38 -23.75 -33.17 -16.61
C GLY A 38 -23.82 -32.34 -15.33
N ARG A 39 -23.52 -31.03 -15.43
CA ARG A 39 -23.77 -30.04 -14.38
C ARG A 39 -24.96 -29.18 -14.76
N THR A 40 -26.01 -29.28 -13.96
CA THR A 40 -27.14 -28.37 -13.93
C THR A 40 -26.69 -27.00 -13.41
N ALA A 41 -27.13 -25.96 -14.10
CA ALA A 41 -26.99 -24.56 -13.70
C ALA A 41 -27.84 -24.29 -12.45
N SER A 42 -27.23 -23.73 -11.40
CA SER A 42 -27.96 -23.14 -10.28
C SER A 42 -27.93 -21.63 -10.42
N GLU A 43 -29.11 -21.08 -10.68
CA GLU A 43 -29.41 -19.65 -10.66
C GLU A 43 -29.22 -19.09 -9.25
N ASN A 44 -28.32 -18.11 -9.07
CA ASN A 44 -28.29 -17.27 -7.88
C ASN A 44 -29.04 -15.97 -8.18
N ARG A 45 -30.24 -15.85 -7.61
CA ARG A 45 -30.96 -14.57 -7.50
C ARG A 45 -30.30 -13.75 -6.39
N ASN A 46 -29.52 -12.75 -6.77
CA ASN A 46 -29.07 -11.70 -5.86
C ASN A 46 -30.12 -10.59 -5.83
N VAL A 47 -30.66 -10.34 -4.65
CA VAL A 47 -31.32 -9.08 -4.29
C VAL A 47 -30.50 -8.51 -3.13
N ASP A 48 -29.59 -7.59 -3.42
CA ASP A 48 -29.59 -6.26 -2.79
C ASP A 48 -28.63 -5.34 -3.55
N GLY A 49 -29.11 -4.14 -3.85
CA GLY A 49 -28.49 -3.15 -4.73
C GLY A 49 -27.48 -2.26 -4.00
N GLY A 50 -26.38 -2.84 -3.55
CA GLY A 50 -25.19 -2.09 -3.12
C GLY A 50 -24.18 -2.02 -4.26
N GLU A 51 -24.05 -0.84 -4.88
CA GLU A 51 -22.98 -0.55 -5.83
C GLU A 51 -21.63 -0.76 -5.11
N VAL A 52 -20.93 -1.87 -5.42
CA VAL A 52 -19.57 -2.10 -4.90
C VAL A 52 -18.68 -1.09 -5.61
N ILE A 53 -18.50 0.08 -4.98
CA ILE A 53 -17.47 1.03 -5.37
C ILE A 53 -16.14 0.33 -5.07
N THR A 54 -15.58 -0.37 -6.04
CA THR A 54 -14.19 -0.81 -5.95
C THR A 54 -13.36 0.45 -5.96
N GLU A 55 -12.91 0.90 -4.79
CA GLU A 55 -11.98 2.02 -4.70
C GLU A 55 -10.76 1.73 -5.58
N VAL A 56 -10.51 2.62 -6.53
CA VAL A 56 -9.38 2.49 -7.44
C VAL A 56 -8.10 2.68 -6.62
N ARG A 57 -7.33 1.60 -6.46
CA ARG A 57 -6.02 1.65 -5.81
C ARG A 57 -5.16 2.71 -6.50
N SER A 58 -4.62 3.64 -5.73
CA SER A 58 -3.80 4.74 -6.24
C SER A 58 -2.53 4.92 -5.43
N GLY A 59 -1.51 5.49 -6.07
CA GLY A 59 -0.25 5.88 -5.45
C GLY A 59 -0.10 7.38 -5.40
N THR A 60 0.69 7.86 -4.44
CA THR A 60 1.04 9.26 -4.25
C THR A 60 2.54 9.45 -4.51
N MET A 61 2.89 10.38 -5.39
CA MET A 61 4.27 10.79 -5.65
C MET A 61 4.56 12.11 -4.93
N PHE A 62 5.61 12.11 -4.11
CA PHE A 62 6.14 13.32 -3.44
C PHE A 62 7.39 13.90 -4.12
N GLY A 63 8.17 13.06 -4.83
CA GLY A 63 9.39 13.47 -5.54
C GLY A 63 9.10 14.15 -6.88
N LEU A 64 8.54 15.36 -6.84
CA LEU A 64 8.15 16.10 -8.05
C LEU A 64 9.35 16.51 -8.93
N ASP A 65 10.54 16.59 -8.33
CA ASP A 65 11.83 16.81 -9.02
C ASP A 65 12.09 15.73 -10.10
N LEU A 66 11.54 14.53 -9.93
CA LEU A 66 11.64 13.47 -10.93
C LEU A 66 10.85 13.79 -12.21
N LEU A 67 9.80 14.63 -12.12
CA LEU A 67 8.93 15.03 -13.23
C LEU A 67 9.45 16.28 -13.95
N GLU A 68 10.60 16.79 -13.55
CA GLU A 68 11.23 18.00 -14.08
C GLU A 68 12.49 17.67 -14.87
N CYS A 69 12.80 18.51 -15.86
CA CYS A 69 14.07 18.43 -16.56
C CYS A 69 15.20 18.82 -15.60
N PRO A 70 16.21 17.98 -15.35
CA PRO A 70 17.32 18.31 -14.42
C PRO A 70 18.17 19.51 -14.85
N VAL A 71 17.97 20.03 -16.07
CA VAL A 71 18.76 21.13 -16.65
C VAL A 71 18.04 22.47 -16.53
N CYS A 72 16.74 22.51 -16.84
CA CYS A 72 15.96 23.76 -16.83
C CYS A 72 14.86 23.80 -15.76
N CYS A 73 14.69 22.73 -14.98
CA CYS A 73 13.67 22.57 -13.95
C CYS A 73 12.22 22.73 -14.44
N ASN A 74 12.00 22.74 -15.76
CA ASN A 74 10.64 22.78 -16.32
C ASN A 74 10.03 21.37 -16.29
N ALA A 75 8.71 21.31 -16.12
CA ALA A 75 7.93 20.08 -16.20
C ALA A 75 8.20 19.34 -17.53
N LEU A 76 8.56 18.06 -17.43
CA LEU A 76 8.88 17.20 -18.57
C LEU A 76 7.68 16.95 -19.48
N SER A 77 6.47 16.92 -18.92
CA SER A 77 5.18 16.79 -19.61
C SER A 77 4.92 17.89 -20.66
N LEU A 78 5.50 19.09 -20.48
CA LEU A 78 5.38 20.21 -21.42
C LEU A 78 6.42 20.14 -22.54
N SER A 79 7.39 19.24 -22.43
CA SER A 79 8.60 19.24 -23.26
C SER A 79 8.89 17.88 -23.91
N ALA A 80 7.87 17.02 -24.04
CA ALA A 80 7.99 15.78 -24.80
C ALA A 80 8.39 16.08 -26.26
N PRO A 81 9.30 15.32 -26.89
CA PRO A 81 9.96 14.10 -26.38
C PRO A 81 10.93 14.29 -25.20
N ILE A 82 11.02 13.28 -24.34
CA ILE A 82 12.03 13.19 -23.27
C ILE A 82 13.18 12.30 -23.74
N TYR A 83 14.42 12.75 -23.61
CA TYR A 83 15.59 12.00 -24.05
C TYR A 83 16.40 11.47 -22.88
N GLN A 84 17.09 10.35 -23.08
CA GLN A 84 18.03 9.77 -22.12
C GLN A 84 19.38 9.46 -22.78
N CYS A 85 20.48 9.59 -22.03
CA CYS A 85 21.78 9.05 -22.45
C CYS A 85 21.96 7.59 -22.00
N ASP A 86 23.02 6.90 -22.43
CA ASP A 86 23.29 5.50 -22.10
C ASP A 86 23.46 5.23 -20.59
N ASN A 87 23.85 6.26 -19.82
CA ASN A 87 23.92 6.20 -18.36
C ASN A 87 22.56 6.42 -17.67
N GLY A 88 21.50 6.69 -18.43
CA GLY A 88 20.13 6.89 -17.93
C GLY A 88 19.82 8.29 -17.40
N HIS A 89 20.67 9.30 -17.67
CA HIS A 89 20.35 10.69 -17.37
C HIS A 89 19.37 11.23 -18.39
N ILE A 90 18.33 11.94 -17.94
CA ILE A 90 17.28 12.48 -18.79
C ILE A 90 17.41 13.99 -19.01
N ALA A 91 16.92 14.47 -20.15
CA ALA A 91 16.75 15.90 -20.43
C ALA A 91 15.59 16.12 -21.41
N CYS A 92 14.98 17.30 -21.36
CA CYS A 92 13.97 17.69 -22.34
C CYS A 92 14.60 18.07 -23.69
N THR A 93 13.77 18.09 -24.74
CA THR A 93 14.20 18.45 -26.12
C THR A 93 14.97 19.77 -26.16
N CYS A 94 14.42 20.84 -25.56
CA CYS A 94 15.06 22.16 -25.56
C CYS A 94 16.44 22.15 -24.90
N CYS A 95 16.61 21.37 -23.83
CA CYS A 95 17.89 21.28 -23.13
C CYS A 95 18.91 20.43 -23.87
N CYS A 96 18.49 19.38 -24.57
CA CYS A 96 19.38 18.61 -25.44
C CYS A 96 20.00 19.50 -26.51
N ILE A 97 19.19 20.34 -27.17
CA ILE A 97 19.65 21.29 -28.20
C ILE A 97 20.63 22.31 -27.58
N LYS A 98 20.25 22.95 -26.46
CA LYS A 98 21.11 23.94 -25.77
C LYS A 98 22.47 23.37 -25.35
N LEU A 99 22.49 22.11 -24.95
CA LEU A 99 23.71 21.41 -24.54
C LEU A 99 24.46 20.75 -25.71
N SER A 100 24.10 21.07 -26.96
CA SER A 100 24.71 20.49 -28.16
C SER A 100 24.73 18.95 -28.11
N ASN A 101 23.62 18.36 -27.63
CA ASN A 101 23.43 16.92 -27.48
C ASN A 101 24.47 16.21 -26.60
N LYS A 102 25.04 16.92 -25.61
CA LYS A 102 25.94 16.35 -24.60
C LYS A 102 25.28 16.36 -23.23
N CYS A 103 25.22 15.19 -22.59
CA CYS A 103 24.68 15.04 -21.25
C CYS A 103 25.51 15.88 -20.26
N PRO A 104 24.89 16.74 -19.44
CA PRO A 104 25.64 17.61 -18.53
C PRO A 104 26.25 16.84 -17.36
N ALA A 105 25.68 15.69 -17.00
CA ALA A 105 26.13 14.87 -15.87
C ALA A 105 27.27 13.90 -16.22
N CYS A 106 27.38 13.45 -17.48
CA CYS A 106 28.36 12.43 -17.86
C CYS A 106 28.98 12.62 -19.25
N THR A 107 28.67 13.71 -19.94
CA THR A 107 29.20 14.09 -21.28
C THR A 107 28.85 13.16 -22.44
N LEU A 108 28.21 12.02 -22.18
CA LEU A 108 27.70 11.11 -23.21
C LEU A 108 26.65 11.78 -24.11
N PRO A 109 26.49 11.30 -25.36
CA PRO A 109 25.44 11.79 -26.25
C PRO A 109 24.04 11.70 -25.62
N ILE A 110 23.22 12.73 -25.82
CA ILE A 110 21.81 12.80 -25.41
C ILE A 110 20.99 13.53 -26.48
N GLY A 111 19.75 13.13 -26.75
CA GLY A 111 18.93 13.76 -27.79
C GLY A 111 18.93 13.04 -29.14
N HIS A 112 19.84 12.08 -29.35
CA HIS A 112 19.92 11.27 -30.55
C HIS A 112 19.09 9.99 -30.38
N HIS A 113 17.92 9.87 -31.03
CA HIS A 113 17.00 8.69 -31.10
C HIS A 113 16.64 7.91 -29.81
N HIS A 114 17.27 8.16 -28.66
CA HIS A 114 17.08 7.47 -27.39
C HIS A 114 16.06 8.22 -26.54
N ARG A 115 14.78 8.03 -26.87
CA ARG A 115 13.67 8.56 -26.09
C ARG A 115 13.47 7.74 -24.82
N CYS A 116 13.13 8.42 -23.73
CA CYS A 116 12.73 7.79 -22.48
C CYS A 116 11.20 7.60 -22.47
N ILE A 117 10.70 6.64 -23.27
CA ILE A 117 9.26 6.39 -23.46
C ILE A 117 8.56 6.07 -22.12
N VAL A 118 9.23 5.34 -21.23
CA VAL A 118 8.71 5.04 -19.90
C VAL A 118 8.44 6.32 -19.10
N MET A 119 9.36 7.30 -19.14
CA MET A 119 9.17 8.55 -18.42
C MET A 119 8.06 9.40 -19.04
N GLU A 120 7.91 9.38 -20.37
CA GLU A 120 6.79 10.05 -21.04
C GLU A 120 5.44 9.52 -20.55
N ARG A 121 5.31 8.21 -20.35
CA ARG A 121 4.10 7.60 -19.78
C ARG A 121 3.90 7.96 -18.30
N VAL A 122 4.98 7.96 -17.52
CA VAL A 122 4.93 8.30 -16.08
C VAL A 122 4.46 9.75 -15.87
N VAL A 123 4.99 10.72 -16.62
CA VAL A 123 4.60 12.12 -16.47
C VAL A 123 3.16 12.39 -16.89
N GLU A 124 2.61 11.57 -17.79
CA GLU A 124 1.20 11.64 -18.20
C GLU A 124 0.27 10.98 -17.17
N ALA A 125 0.69 9.87 -16.55
CA ALA A 125 -0.11 9.10 -15.60
C ALA A 125 -0.22 9.73 -14.20
N ILE A 126 0.66 10.67 -13.85
CA ILE A 126 0.63 11.36 -12.56
C ILE A 126 -0.24 12.61 -12.66
N ILE A 127 -1.34 12.60 -11.92
CA ILE A 127 -2.40 13.58 -11.96
C ILE A 127 -2.36 14.47 -10.72
N PHE A 128 -2.52 15.77 -10.94
CA PHE A 128 -2.59 16.80 -9.91
C PHE A 128 -3.97 17.47 -9.96
N PRO A 129 -4.62 17.67 -8.80
CA PRO A 129 -5.82 18.48 -8.73
C PRO A 129 -5.48 19.97 -8.89
N CYS A 130 -6.44 20.76 -9.37
CA CYS A 130 -6.34 22.22 -9.36
C CYS A 130 -6.06 22.75 -7.94
N PRO A 131 -5.13 23.72 -7.76
CA PRO A 131 -4.93 24.37 -6.46
C PRO A 131 -6.21 25.01 -5.89
N ASN A 132 -7.13 25.40 -6.77
CA ASN A 132 -8.43 25.96 -6.40
C ASN A 132 -9.51 24.89 -6.15
N ALA A 133 -9.14 23.62 -5.94
CA ALA A 133 -10.10 22.56 -5.62
C ALA A 133 -10.88 22.84 -4.33
N LYS A 134 -10.22 23.45 -3.34
CA LYS A 134 -10.86 23.95 -2.10
C LYS A 134 -11.95 25.00 -2.36
N HIS A 135 -11.89 25.69 -3.50
CA HIS A 135 -12.88 26.68 -3.93
C HIS A 135 -13.92 26.10 -4.90
N GLY A 136 -13.89 24.79 -5.18
CA GLY A 136 -14.86 24.09 -6.02
C GLY A 136 -14.36 23.69 -7.40
N CYS A 137 -13.08 23.89 -7.74
CA CYS A 137 -12.54 23.42 -9.01
C CYS A 137 -12.32 21.90 -9.03
N THR A 138 -13.02 21.18 -9.92
CA THR A 138 -12.88 19.72 -10.05
C THR A 138 -11.85 19.29 -11.10
N GLU A 139 -11.22 20.25 -11.79
CA GLU A 139 -10.25 20.00 -12.84
C GLU A 139 -8.98 19.32 -12.30
N LYS A 140 -8.48 18.37 -13.11
CA LYS A 140 -7.30 17.57 -12.82
C LYS A 140 -6.44 17.49 -14.08
N PHE A 141 -5.12 17.48 -13.92
CA PHE A 141 -4.19 17.55 -15.04
C PHE A 141 -2.90 16.79 -14.74
N SER A 142 -2.17 16.37 -15.78
CA SER A 142 -0.79 15.93 -15.61
C SER A 142 0.09 17.11 -15.15
N TYR A 143 1.22 16.82 -14.49
CA TYR A 143 2.15 17.85 -13.99
C TYR A 143 2.42 18.95 -15.03
N GLY A 144 2.49 20.23 -14.64
CA GLY A 144 2.82 21.35 -15.53
C GLY A 144 1.70 21.82 -16.48
N LYS A 145 0.73 20.96 -16.85
CA LYS A 145 -0.44 21.39 -17.66
C LYS A 145 -1.41 22.27 -16.86
N GLU A 146 -1.33 22.24 -15.53
CA GLU A 146 -1.94 23.23 -14.63
C GLU A 146 -1.74 24.68 -15.06
N LEU A 147 -0.57 25.04 -15.60
CA LEU A 147 -0.22 26.43 -15.87
C LEU A 147 -1.12 27.00 -16.96
N VAL A 148 -1.57 26.14 -17.88
CA VAL A 148 -2.55 26.48 -18.91
C VAL A 148 -3.93 26.66 -18.28
N HIS A 149 -4.31 25.77 -17.35
CA HIS A 149 -5.58 25.86 -16.65
C HIS A 149 -5.64 27.06 -15.68
N LYS A 150 -4.54 27.38 -15.00
CA LYS A 150 -4.44 28.45 -13.99
C LYS A 150 -4.95 29.77 -14.54
N LYS A 151 -4.57 30.10 -15.78
CA LYS A 151 -5.03 31.30 -16.51
C LYS A 151 -6.51 31.30 -16.90
N LYS A 152 -7.22 30.18 -16.77
CA LYS A 152 -8.62 30.03 -17.18
C LYS A 152 -9.50 29.50 -16.04
N CYS A 153 -8.96 29.37 -14.83
CA CYS A 153 -9.66 28.77 -13.72
C CYS A 153 -10.71 29.75 -13.17
N GLY A 154 -11.99 29.47 -13.42
CA GLY A 154 -13.09 30.28 -12.89
C GLY A 154 -13.21 30.28 -11.36
N PHE A 155 -12.48 29.38 -10.68
CA PHE A 155 -12.41 29.26 -9.22
C PHE A 155 -11.16 29.90 -8.62
N ALA A 156 -10.32 30.55 -9.44
CA ALA A 156 -9.20 31.33 -8.93
C ALA A 156 -9.71 32.44 -8.02
N LEU A 157 -9.09 32.62 -6.86
CA LEU A 157 -9.37 33.76 -5.99
C LEU A 157 -8.91 35.06 -6.66
N CYS A 158 -9.76 36.07 -6.61
CA CYS A 158 -9.57 37.38 -7.19
C CYS A 158 -10.04 38.46 -6.22
N TYR A 159 -9.40 39.63 -6.28
CA TYR A 159 -9.82 40.83 -5.57
C TYR A 159 -10.60 41.75 -6.49
N CYS A 160 -11.53 42.51 -5.93
CA CYS A 160 -12.18 43.56 -6.70
C CYS A 160 -11.16 44.64 -7.09
N PRO A 161 -11.10 45.01 -8.37
CA PRO A 161 -10.15 45.99 -8.85
C PRO A 161 -10.51 47.44 -8.52
N LYS A 162 -11.74 47.70 -8.06
CA LYS A 162 -12.18 49.05 -7.72
C LYS A 162 -11.38 49.54 -6.52
N PRO A 163 -10.73 50.72 -6.58
CA PRO A 163 -10.06 51.30 -5.43
C PRO A 163 -10.99 51.36 -4.21
N ASN A 164 -10.48 51.00 -3.04
CA ASN A 164 -11.21 50.96 -1.77
C ASN A 164 -12.34 49.92 -1.69
N CYS A 165 -12.40 48.94 -2.61
CA CYS A 165 -13.27 47.78 -2.48
C CYS A 165 -12.52 46.60 -1.85
N ASN A 166 -13.03 46.06 -0.74
CA ASN A 166 -12.41 44.94 -0.02
C ASN A 166 -12.96 43.57 -0.43
N TYR A 167 -13.67 43.48 -1.55
CA TYR A 167 -14.21 42.21 -2.01
C TYR A 167 -13.08 41.26 -2.44
N SER A 168 -13.15 40.03 -1.94
CA SER A 168 -12.37 38.89 -2.40
C SER A 168 -13.31 37.71 -2.64
N GLY A 169 -13.12 37.02 -3.75
CA GLY A 169 -14.01 35.93 -4.15
C GLY A 169 -13.45 35.16 -5.34
N VAL A 170 -14.18 34.16 -5.82
CA VAL A 170 -13.76 33.42 -7.02
C VAL A 170 -14.03 34.21 -8.29
N TYR A 171 -13.19 34.03 -9.32
CA TYR A 171 -13.26 34.75 -10.59
C TYR A 171 -14.67 34.76 -11.20
N LYS A 172 -15.39 33.62 -11.18
CA LYS A 172 -16.75 33.52 -11.72
C LYS A 172 -17.77 34.45 -11.04
N ASP A 173 -17.55 34.82 -9.78
CA ASP A 173 -18.49 35.64 -8.99
C ASP A 173 -18.10 37.13 -9.00
N LEU A 174 -16.88 37.44 -9.48
CA LEU A 174 -16.34 38.80 -9.53
C LEU A 174 -17.17 39.73 -10.42
N TYR A 175 -17.68 39.22 -11.54
CA TYR A 175 -18.54 40.00 -12.44
C TYR A 175 -19.84 40.42 -11.73
N SER A 176 -20.51 39.48 -11.06
CA SER A 176 -21.74 39.76 -10.32
C SER A 176 -21.51 40.72 -9.16
N HIS A 177 -20.38 40.61 -8.47
CA HIS A 177 -19.98 41.59 -7.46
C HIS A 177 -19.83 42.99 -8.08
N TYR A 178 -19.08 43.10 -9.19
CA TYR A 178 -18.80 44.40 -9.80
C TYR A 178 -20.07 45.07 -10.31
N ASP A 179 -20.94 44.30 -10.96
CA ASP A 179 -22.24 44.76 -11.46
C ASP A 179 -23.16 45.24 -10.33
N ALA A 180 -23.19 44.54 -9.20
CA ALA A 180 -24.06 44.89 -8.08
C ALA A 180 -23.57 46.09 -7.24
N ASN A 181 -22.25 46.36 -7.22
CA ASN A 181 -21.66 47.29 -6.25
C ASN A 181 -20.96 48.51 -6.88
N HIS A 182 -20.63 48.48 -8.19
CA HIS A 182 -19.81 49.53 -8.83
C HIS A 182 -20.42 50.10 -10.13
N LYS A 183 -21.68 49.78 -10.44
CA LYS A 183 -22.39 50.15 -11.68
C LYS A 183 -22.58 51.66 -11.92
N ASP A 184 -22.41 52.50 -10.89
CA ASP A 184 -22.72 53.93 -10.91
C ASP A 184 -21.59 54.84 -11.42
N THR A 185 -20.40 54.30 -11.71
CA THR A 185 -19.30 55.08 -12.30
C THR A 185 -19.30 54.90 -13.82
N SER A 186 -19.12 55.99 -14.56
CA SER A 186 -19.00 56.05 -16.04
C SER A 186 -17.73 55.36 -16.58
N ASP A 187 -17.34 54.25 -15.96
CA ASP A 187 -16.26 53.39 -16.40
C ASP A 187 -16.84 52.55 -17.55
N SER A 188 -16.22 52.68 -18.72
CA SER A 188 -16.74 52.05 -19.92
C SER A 188 -16.65 50.53 -19.78
N PHE A 189 -17.53 49.78 -20.46
CA PHE A 189 -17.49 48.32 -20.54
C PHE A 189 -16.08 47.74 -20.87
N ARG A 190 -15.19 48.56 -21.44
CA ARG A 190 -13.77 48.24 -21.68
C ARG A 190 -12.92 48.13 -20.41
N ASP A 191 -13.20 48.93 -19.39
CA ASP A 191 -12.39 48.99 -18.17
C ASP A 191 -12.61 47.75 -17.29
N VAL A 192 -13.85 47.24 -17.22
CA VAL A 192 -14.17 45.96 -16.55
C VAL A 192 -13.57 44.77 -17.30
N TRP A 193 -13.60 44.79 -18.65
CA TRP A 193 -13.06 43.73 -19.50
C TRP A 193 -11.53 43.64 -19.43
N ILE A 194 -10.82 44.77 -19.52
CA ILE A 194 -9.35 44.82 -19.39
C ILE A 194 -8.92 44.26 -18.04
N VAL A 195 -9.65 44.58 -16.99
CA VAL A 195 -9.33 44.13 -15.65
C VAL A 195 -9.62 42.63 -15.44
N LEU A 196 -10.68 42.10 -16.04
CA LEU A 196 -10.94 40.65 -16.06
C LEU A 196 -9.84 39.90 -16.83
N GLU A 197 -9.30 40.47 -17.93
CA GLU A 197 -8.15 39.93 -18.66
C GLU A 197 -6.82 40.08 -17.86
N GLU A 198 -6.61 41.14 -17.09
CA GLU A 198 -5.44 41.29 -16.21
C GLU A 198 -5.46 40.33 -15.02
N CYS A 199 -6.63 40.06 -14.45
CA CYS A 199 -6.82 39.00 -13.44
C CYS A 199 -6.58 37.60 -14.04
N ARG A 200 -6.95 37.41 -15.31
CA ARG A 200 -6.72 36.18 -16.10
C ARG A 200 -5.24 35.94 -16.39
N ASP A 201 -4.47 36.99 -16.63
CA ASP A 201 -3.02 36.94 -16.88
C ASP A 201 -2.15 36.92 -15.62
N GLY A 202 -2.77 36.98 -14.43
CA GLY A 202 -2.12 36.74 -13.14
C GLY A 202 -1.25 37.89 -12.64
N ASN A 203 -1.50 39.14 -13.07
CA ASN A 203 -0.60 40.26 -12.80
C ASN A 203 -1.07 41.28 -11.74
N ARG A 204 -1.96 40.89 -10.82
CA ARG A 204 -2.19 41.66 -9.58
C ARG A 204 -2.16 40.76 -8.36
N ASN A 205 -0.94 40.67 -7.82
CA ASN A 205 -0.57 40.46 -6.41
C ASN A 205 -1.31 39.36 -5.64
N LEU A 206 -0.69 38.18 -5.64
CA LEU A 206 -0.61 37.39 -4.41
C LEU A 206 0.26 38.18 -3.44
N ASP A 207 -0.26 38.51 -2.26
CA ASP A 207 0.59 38.95 -1.17
C ASP A 207 1.58 37.82 -0.87
N SER A 208 2.86 38.15 -0.90
CA SER A 208 4.00 37.22 -1.02
C SER A 208 4.17 36.28 0.18
N ASP A 209 3.41 36.48 1.26
CA ASP A 209 3.60 35.79 2.53
C ASP A 209 2.68 34.57 2.73
N GLU A 210 1.56 34.46 1.99
CA GLU A 210 0.67 33.28 2.10
C GLU A 210 1.08 32.12 1.16
N VAL A 211 1.93 32.41 0.16
CA VAL A 211 2.51 31.41 -0.75
C VAL A 211 3.56 30.54 -0.04
N ILE A 212 4.17 31.03 1.05
CA ILE A 212 5.26 30.34 1.75
C ILE A 212 4.74 29.16 2.59
N THR A 213 3.47 29.16 3.01
CA THR A 213 2.88 28.05 3.79
C THR A 213 2.19 26.97 2.93
N GLU A 214 1.88 27.25 1.66
CA GLU A 214 1.29 26.30 0.71
C GLU A 214 2.32 25.47 -0.10
N VAL A 215 3.63 25.70 0.15
CA VAL A 215 4.70 24.75 -0.25
C VAL A 215 4.64 23.45 0.58
N ARG A 216 3.68 23.32 1.51
CA ARG A 216 3.37 22.08 2.21
C ARG A 216 2.95 20.98 1.23
N SER A 217 3.95 20.25 0.75
CA SER A 217 3.88 18.90 0.18
C SER A 217 2.90 18.74 -0.97
N ARG A 218 3.10 19.51 -2.04
CA ARG A 218 2.44 19.23 -3.32
C ARG A 218 2.76 17.79 -3.74
N SER A 219 1.74 16.98 -3.97
CA SER A 219 1.89 15.59 -4.37
C SER A 219 1.00 15.26 -5.55
N GLY A 220 1.44 14.32 -6.38
CA GLY A 220 0.69 13.83 -7.53
C GLY A 220 0.08 12.46 -7.24
N THR A 221 -1.10 12.19 -7.79
CA THR A 221 -1.77 10.89 -7.67
C THR A 221 -1.61 10.10 -8.96
N MET A 222 -1.18 8.85 -8.86
CA MET A 222 -1.10 7.90 -9.98
C MET A 222 -2.16 6.81 -9.78
N PHE A 223 -3.06 6.67 -10.75
CA PHE A 223 -4.09 5.62 -10.75
C PHE A 223 -3.62 4.38 -11.51
N ASP A 224 -2.81 4.55 -12.56
CA ASP A 224 -2.32 3.47 -13.41
C ASP A 224 -1.07 2.80 -12.83
N LEU A 225 -1.18 2.23 -11.63
CA LEU A 225 -0.06 1.58 -10.94
C LEU A 225 0.57 0.42 -11.72
N ASP A 226 -0.17 -0.19 -12.66
CA ASP A 226 0.33 -1.25 -13.54
C ASP A 226 1.50 -0.79 -14.43
N LEU A 227 1.69 0.53 -14.62
CA LEU A 227 2.88 1.07 -15.29
C LEU A 227 4.17 0.86 -14.49
N LEU A 228 4.04 0.55 -13.19
CA LEU A 228 5.14 0.23 -12.28
C LEU A 228 5.39 -1.28 -12.18
N ASP A 229 4.57 -2.09 -12.86
CA ASP A 229 4.75 -3.54 -12.96
C ASP A 229 5.61 -3.91 -14.16
N CYS A 230 6.28 -5.06 -14.07
CA CYS A 230 6.98 -5.64 -15.20
C CYS A 230 5.95 -6.11 -16.24
N PRO A 231 6.02 -5.65 -17.51
CA PRO A 231 5.04 -6.02 -18.53
C PRO A 231 5.09 -7.50 -18.93
N VAL A 232 6.09 -8.25 -18.45
CA VAL A 232 6.29 -9.67 -18.76
C VAL A 232 5.70 -10.59 -17.69
N CYS A 233 5.94 -10.29 -16.41
CA CYS A 233 5.49 -11.13 -15.29
C CYS A 233 4.37 -10.51 -14.45
N CYS A 234 3.97 -9.26 -14.74
CA CYS A 234 2.95 -8.51 -14.01
C CYS A 234 3.21 -8.44 -12.50
N LYS A 235 4.50 -8.37 -12.12
CA LYS A 235 4.93 -8.15 -10.74
C LYS A 235 5.60 -6.79 -10.63
N ALA A 236 5.49 -6.17 -9.45
CA ALA A 236 6.09 -4.89 -9.16
C ALA A 236 7.56 -4.86 -9.58
N LEU A 237 7.94 -3.84 -10.34
CA LEU A 237 9.31 -3.64 -10.75
C LEU A 237 10.18 -3.41 -9.51
N THR A 238 11.28 -4.15 -9.43
CA THR A 238 12.27 -4.01 -8.38
C THR A 238 13.63 -3.76 -9.00
N THR A 239 14.47 -3.00 -8.29
CA THR A 239 15.85 -2.74 -8.71
C THR A 239 16.64 -4.06 -8.76
N PRO A 240 17.40 -4.37 -9.84
CA PRO A 240 17.60 -3.56 -11.05
C PRO A 240 16.49 -3.69 -12.09
N ILE A 241 16.13 -2.55 -12.72
CA ILE A 241 15.18 -2.49 -13.84
C ILE A 241 15.97 -2.29 -15.14
N TYR A 242 15.69 -3.08 -16.17
CA TYR A 242 16.39 -3.02 -17.44
C TYR A 242 15.53 -2.47 -18.56
N GLN A 243 16.17 -1.84 -19.55
CA GLN A 243 15.53 -1.35 -20.77
C GLN A 243 16.28 -1.81 -22.03
N CYS A 244 15.56 -2.00 -23.13
CA CYS A 244 16.18 -2.14 -24.46
C CYS A 244 16.39 -0.76 -25.12
N ASP A 245 17.04 -0.71 -26.28
CA ASP A 245 17.33 0.55 -26.99
C ASP A 245 16.07 1.32 -27.41
N ASN A 246 14.94 0.62 -27.61
CA ASN A 246 13.62 1.23 -27.87
C ASN A 246 12.89 1.65 -26.59
N GLY A 247 13.48 1.52 -25.40
CA GLY A 247 12.89 1.98 -24.13
C GLY A 247 11.86 1.04 -23.50
N HIS A 248 11.65 -0.19 -24.01
CA HIS A 248 10.83 -1.20 -23.34
C HIS A 248 11.55 -1.73 -22.10
N ILE A 249 10.83 -1.86 -20.98
CA ILE A 249 11.41 -2.24 -19.69
C ILE A 249 11.06 -3.67 -19.28
N ALA A 250 11.93 -4.29 -18.48
CA ALA A 250 11.68 -5.57 -17.83
C ALA A 250 12.47 -5.70 -16.51
N CYS A 251 12.00 -6.57 -15.61
CA CYS A 251 12.77 -6.92 -14.42
C CYS A 251 13.92 -7.89 -14.75
N SER A 252 14.88 -8.02 -13.84
CA SER A 252 16.06 -8.86 -14.01
C SER A 252 15.74 -10.31 -14.38
N SER A 253 14.84 -10.96 -13.64
CA SER A 253 14.46 -12.36 -13.89
C SER A 253 13.79 -12.54 -15.25
N CYS A 254 12.95 -11.58 -15.67
CA CYS A 254 12.33 -11.61 -16.99
C CYS A 254 13.35 -11.41 -18.12
N CYS A 255 14.40 -10.61 -17.93
CA CYS A 255 15.47 -10.47 -18.93
C CYS A 255 16.16 -11.82 -19.19
N VAL A 256 16.47 -12.57 -18.13
CA VAL A 256 17.09 -13.91 -18.23
C VAL A 256 16.13 -14.91 -18.86
N ASN A 257 14.87 -14.97 -18.40
CA ASN A 257 13.86 -15.89 -18.93
C ASN A 257 13.57 -15.66 -20.42
N LEU A 258 13.68 -14.41 -20.89
CA LEU A 258 13.53 -14.04 -22.30
C LEU A 258 14.84 -14.13 -23.10
N ARG A 259 15.90 -14.73 -22.52
CA ARG A 259 17.22 -14.87 -23.16
C ARG A 259 17.77 -13.55 -23.68
N HIS A 260 17.58 -12.48 -22.90
CA HIS A 260 18.03 -11.12 -23.23
C HIS A 260 17.46 -10.53 -24.53
N LYS A 261 16.27 -10.98 -24.95
CA LYS A 261 15.53 -10.41 -26.09
C LYS A 261 14.24 -9.74 -25.64
N CYS A 262 14.06 -8.49 -26.03
CA CYS A 262 12.83 -7.74 -25.75
C CYS A 262 11.63 -8.42 -26.43
N PRO A 263 10.51 -8.66 -25.72
CA PRO A 263 9.36 -9.35 -26.30
C PRO A 263 8.57 -8.47 -27.29
N GLU A 264 8.67 -7.14 -27.15
CA GLU A 264 7.92 -6.18 -27.98
C GLU A 264 8.66 -5.83 -29.28
N CYS A 265 9.99 -5.75 -29.26
CA CYS A 265 10.77 -5.27 -30.42
C CYS A 265 11.98 -6.15 -30.78
N THR A 266 12.20 -7.27 -30.09
CA THR A 266 13.29 -8.23 -30.32
C THR A 266 14.72 -7.74 -30.10
N LEU A 267 14.91 -6.43 -29.84
CA LEU A 267 16.21 -5.85 -29.50
C LEU A 267 16.78 -6.41 -28.18
N PRO A 268 18.11 -6.38 -28.00
CA PRO A 268 18.75 -6.81 -26.75
C PRO A 268 18.19 -6.08 -25.52
N ILE A 269 17.95 -6.81 -24.44
CA ILE A 269 17.53 -6.27 -23.14
C ILE A 269 18.33 -6.89 -21.99
N GLY A 270 18.64 -6.10 -20.96
CA GLY A 270 19.43 -6.53 -19.80
C GLY A 270 20.80 -5.89 -19.69
N ASN A 271 21.23 -5.13 -20.70
CA ASN A 271 22.52 -4.43 -20.68
C ASN A 271 22.41 -3.05 -20.02
N TYR A 272 21.32 -2.32 -20.30
CA TYR A 272 21.11 -0.96 -19.82
C TYR A 272 20.07 -0.93 -18.70
N ARG A 273 20.42 -0.29 -17.58
CA ARG A 273 19.51 -0.10 -16.45
C ARG A 273 18.69 1.17 -16.62
N CYS A 274 17.39 1.07 -16.41
CA CYS A 274 16.48 2.22 -16.39
C CYS A 274 16.51 2.89 -15.01
N ARG A 275 17.57 3.67 -14.73
CA ARG A 275 17.79 4.30 -13.41
C ARG A 275 16.68 5.27 -13.00
N ILE A 276 16.10 5.97 -13.96
CA ILE A 276 14.97 6.88 -13.67
C ILE A 276 13.77 6.09 -13.14
N MET A 277 13.45 4.95 -13.76
CA MET A 277 12.33 4.12 -13.31
C MET A 277 12.60 3.52 -11.92
N GLU A 278 13.85 3.17 -11.61
CA GLU A 278 14.23 2.73 -10.26
C GLU A 278 14.00 3.80 -9.19
N ARG A 279 14.12 5.09 -9.54
CA ARG A 279 13.78 6.22 -8.66
C ARG A 279 12.27 6.44 -8.58
N VAL A 280 11.56 6.38 -9.71
CA VAL A 280 10.09 6.54 -9.77
C VAL A 280 9.38 5.51 -8.90
N VAL A 281 9.69 4.21 -9.05
CA VAL A 281 9.07 3.15 -8.25
C VAL A 281 9.25 3.39 -6.75
N LYS A 282 10.42 3.87 -6.33
CA LYS A 282 10.71 4.17 -4.91
C LYS A 282 9.99 5.42 -4.41
N ALA A 283 9.76 6.39 -5.27
CA ALA A 283 9.13 7.67 -4.93
C ALA A 283 7.60 7.59 -4.85
N ILE A 284 7.00 6.55 -5.42
CA ILE A 284 5.55 6.31 -5.35
C ILE A 284 5.23 5.57 -4.07
N ILE A 285 4.41 6.22 -3.25
CA ILE A 285 3.94 5.74 -1.96
C ILE A 285 2.48 5.32 -2.11
N VAL A 286 2.14 4.10 -1.72
CA VAL A 286 0.76 3.62 -1.70
C VAL A 286 0.31 3.39 -0.25
N PRO A 287 -0.98 3.59 0.06
CA PRO A 287 -1.54 3.24 1.35
C PRO A 287 -1.58 1.72 1.55
N CYS A 288 -1.59 1.29 2.81
CA CYS A 288 -1.90 -0.09 3.17
C CYS A 288 -3.27 -0.51 2.58
N PRO A 289 -3.44 -1.75 2.08
CA PRO A 289 -4.77 -2.25 1.66
C PRO A 289 -5.84 -2.15 2.75
N ASN A 290 -5.43 -2.20 4.03
CA ASN A 290 -6.32 -2.04 5.19
C ASN A 290 -6.46 -0.58 5.66
N ALA A 291 -6.13 0.42 4.82
CA ALA A 291 -6.28 1.83 5.18
C ALA A 291 -7.74 2.21 5.52
N ASN A 292 -8.70 1.62 4.82
CA ASN A 292 -10.14 1.80 5.09
C ASN A 292 -10.57 1.20 6.43
N HIS A 293 -9.75 0.33 7.02
CA HIS A 293 -9.95 -0.22 8.35
C HIS A 293 -9.15 0.54 9.42
N GLY A 294 -8.59 1.71 9.07
CA GLY A 294 -7.88 2.60 9.99
C GLY A 294 -6.37 2.46 10.00
N CYS A 295 -5.78 1.67 9.10
CA CYS A 295 -4.32 1.55 9.03
C CYS A 295 -3.68 2.85 8.50
N PRO A 296 -2.86 3.57 9.29
CA PRO A 296 -2.23 4.82 8.85
C PRO A 296 -0.99 4.59 7.96
N GLU A 297 -0.55 3.33 7.85
CA GLU A 297 0.71 2.97 7.22
C GLU A 297 0.68 3.18 5.70
N LYS A 298 1.83 3.64 5.20
CA LYS A 298 2.07 3.92 3.79
C LYS A 298 3.45 3.41 3.41
N PHE A 299 3.57 2.86 2.21
CA PHE A 299 4.80 2.17 1.79
C PHE A 299 5.16 2.53 0.36
N SER A 300 6.45 2.46 0.03
CA SER A 300 6.92 2.48 -1.36
C SER A 300 6.30 1.34 -2.15
N TYR A 301 5.93 1.60 -3.40
CA TYR A 301 5.33 0.60 -4.28
C TYR A 301 6.15 -0.70 -4.37
N GLY A 302 5.47 -1.84 -4.42
CA GLY A 302 6.05 -3.18 -4.51
C GLY A 302 6.54 -3.78 -3.17
N LYS A 303 6.50 -3.00 -2.08
CA LYS A 303 6.77 -3.51 -0.72
C LYS A 303 5.50 -3.83 0.08
N GLU A 304 4.33 -3.59 -0.49
CA GLU A 304 3.05 -3.66 0.24
C GLU A 304 2.78 -5.09 0.71
N LEU A 305 2.97 -6.09 -0.16
CA LEU A 305 2.63 -7.49 0.13
C LEU A 305 3.45 -8.11 1.28
N LEU A 306 4.66 -7.60 1.53
CA LEU A 306 5.48 -8.07 2.65
C LEU A 306 4.98 -7.50 3.99
N LEU A 307 4.47 -6.28 3.97
CA LEU A 307 4.06 -5.54 5.15
C LEU A 307 2.55 -5.71 5.46
N GLU A 308 1.75 -5.98 4.43
CA GLU A 308 0.35 -6.41 4.57
C GLU A 308 0.25 -7.65 5.46
N LYS A 309 1.18 -8.60 5.29
CA LYS A 309 1.32 -9.80 6.13
C LYS A 309 1.72 -9.51 7.58
N GLN A 310 1.91 -8.27 7.97
CA GLN A 310 2.25 -7.86 9.33
C GLN A 310 1.32 -6.75 9.84
N CYS A 311 0.26 -6.43 9.09
CA CYS A 311 -0.63 -5.34 9.41
C CYS A 311 -1.55 -5.68 10.61
N GLY A 312 -1.50 -4.88 11.67
CA GLY A 312 -2.39 -5.01 12.84
C GLY A 312 -3.87 -4.75 12.54
N PHE A 313 -4.15 -4.06 11.44
CA PHE A 313 -5.49 -3.77 10.94
C PHE A 313 -5.98 -4.81 9.92
N ALA A 314 -5.22 -5.87 9.67
CA ALA A 314 -5.67 -6.94 8.81
C ALA A 314 -6.90 -7.61 9.42
N LEU A 315 -7.94 -7.79 8.60
CA LEU A 315 -9.20 -8.35 9.06
C LEU A 315 -9.03 -9.80 9.53
N CYS A 316 -9.76 -10.14 10.59
CA CYS A 316 -9.95 -11.49 11.08
C CYS A 316 -11.43 -11.85 10.96
N TYR A 317 -11.70 -13.13 10.72
CA TYR A 317 -13.04 -13.65 10.48
C TYR A 317 -13.57 -14.32 11.72
N CYS A 318 -14.87 -14.13 11.98
CA CYS A 318 -15.54 -14.84 13.05
C CYS A 318 -15.41 -16.35 12.82
N PRO A 319 -14.93 -17.10 13.83
CA PRO A 319 -14.67 -18.52 13.64
C PRO A 319 -15.94 -19.36 13.84
N LYS A 320 -17.04 -18.76 14.33
CA LYS A 320 -18.34 -19.41 14.49
C LYS A 320 -18.89 -19.84 13.11
N PRO A 321 -19.32 -21.11 12.94
CA PRO A 321 -20.02 -21.53 11.74
C PRO A 321 -21.22 -20.61 11.44
N ASP A 322 -21.48 -20.38 10.16
CA ASP A 322 -22.59 -19.54 9.66
C ASP A 322 -22.51 -18.04 10.05
N CYS A 323 -21.38 -17.58 10.61
CA CYS A 323 -21.13 -16.17 10.85
C CYS A 323 -20.16 -15.60 9.80
N ASN A 324 -20.63 -14.63 9.02
CA ASN A 324 -19.83 -13.97 7.97
C ASN A 324 -19.14 -12.69 8.43
N TYR A 325 -19.12 -12.42 9.73
CA TYR A 325 -18.48 -11.21 10.26
C TYR A 325 -16.97 -11.24 10.03
N ALA A 326 -16.44 -10.13 9.52
CA ALA A 326 -15.02 -9.86 9.41
C ALA A 326 -14.74 -8.46 9.96
N GLY A 327 -13.74 -8.34 10.82
CA GLY A 327 -13.41 -7.09 11.49
C GLY A 327 -11.95 -7.03 11.92
N VAL A 328 -11.49 -5.86 12.34
CA VAL A 328 -10.18 -5.73 12.98
C VAL A 328 -10.17 -6.49 14.31
N TYR A 329 -8.99 -6.87 14.78
CA TYR A 329 -8.81 -7.80 15.89
C TYR A 329 -9.62 -7.46 17.16
N LYS A 330 -9.65 -6.17 17.54
CA LYS A 330 -10.39 -5.71 18.72
C LYS A 330 -11.91 -5.80 18.52
N ASP A 331 -12.39 -5.39 17.36
CA ASP A 331 -13.82 -5.39 17.03
C ASP A 331 -14.36 -6.82 16.90
N LEU A 332 -13.53 -7.75 16.41
CA LEU A 332 -13.90 -9.16 16.33
C LEU A 332 -14.19 -9.76 17.71
N TYR A 333 -13.40 -9.38 18.72
CA TYR A 333 -13.64 -9.81 20.09
C TYR A 333 -15.00 -9.28 20.59
N CYS A 334 -15.28 -7.99 20.41
CA CYS A 334 -16.57 -7.38 20.79
C CYS A 334 -17.74 -8.01 20.05
N HIS A 335 -17.66 -8.17 18.72
CA HIS A 335 -18.67 -8.86 17.92
C HIS A 335 -18.99 -10.23 18.50
N TYR A 336 -17.95 -10.99 18.87
CA TYR A 336 -18.16 -12.33 19.41
C TYR A 336 -18.91 -12.30 20.74
N LEU A 337 -18.64 -11.32 21.61
CA LEU A 337 -19.35 -11.15 22.87
C LEU A 337 -20.82 -10.81 22.69
N ASP A 338 -21.11 -9.90 21.76
CA ASP A 338 -22.45 -9.33 21.62
C ASP A 338 -23.37 -10.23 20.78
N SER A 339 -22.80 -11.00 19.85
CA SER A 339 -23.57 -11.76 18.85
C SER A 339 -23.62 -13.27 19.12
N HIS A 340 -22.71 -13.82 19.94
CA HIS A 340 -22.65 -15.26 20.21
C HIS A 340 -22.70 -15.53 21.73
N GLU A 341 -23.82 -16.06 22.21
CA GLU A 341 -23.92 -16.52 23.60
C GLU A 341 -23.05 -17.77 23.84
N ASN A 342 -22.53 -17.90 25.07
CA ASN A 342 -21.79 -19.08 25.58
C ASN A 342 -20.41 -19.37 24.95
N GLY A 343 -19.43 -18.50 25.21
CA GLY A 343 -18.01 -18.85 25.09
C GLY A 343 -17.43 -19.30 26.43
N SER A 344 -16.70 -20.43 26.45
CA SER A 344 -15.84 -20.78 27.58
C SER A 344 -14.66 -19.81 27.66
N TRP A 345 -14.26 -19.42 28.87
CA TRP A 345 -13.17 -18.47 29.11
C TRP A 345 -11.96 -19.16 29.73
N PHE A 346 -10.77 -18.60 29.52
CA PHE A 346 -9.53 -19.07 30.13
C PHE A 346 -8.74 -17.92 30.75
N MET A 347 -7.83 -18.28 31.66
CA MET A 347 -6.83 -17.37 32.21
C MET A 347 -5.44 -17.88 31.87
N PHE A 348 -4.55 -16.97 31.52
CA PHE A 348 -3.16 -17.32 31.27
C PHE A 348 -2.52 -18.00 32.48
N GLY A 349 -1.73 -19.04 32.25
CA GLY A 349 -1.07 -19.83 33.30
C GLY A 349 -1.97 -20.79 34.06
N ARG A 350 -3.28 -20.80 33.79
CA ARG A 350 -4.23 -21.73 34.42
C ARG A 350 -4.73 -22.75 33.43
N THR A 351 -4.93 -23.97 33.94
CA THR A 351 -5.55 -25.03 33.18
C THR A 351 -7.06 -24.87 33.24
N THR A 352 -7.71 -24.88 32.07
CA THR A 352 -9.16 -24.78 31.90
C THR A 352 -9.68 -26.05 31.22
N ASP A 353 -10.88 -26.48 31.57
CA ASP A 353 -11.55 -27.58 30.89
C ASP A 353 -12.07 -27.13 29.52
N ALA A 354 -11.76 -27.89 28.47
CA ALA A 354 -12.23 -27.70 27.11
C ALA A 354 -13.08 -28.92 26.72
N TRP A 355 -14.40 -28.75 26.70
CA TRP A 355 -15.35 -29.80 26.40
C TRP A 355 -16.09 -29.51 25.10
N MET A 356 -16.03 -30.43 24.14
CA MET A 356 -16.70 -30.30 22.85
C MET A 356 -17.32 -31.62 22.40
N PHE A 357 -18.40 -31.56 21.64
CA PHE A 357 -18.88 -32.72 20.88
C PHE A 357 -18.12 -32.81 19.56
N ILE A 358 -17.74 -34.03 19.16
CA ILE A 358 -16.99 -34.28 17.92
C ILE A 358 -17.76 -33.75 16.71
N ARG A 359 -19.09 -33.94 16.70
CA ARG A 359 -19.98 -33.46 15.64
C ARG A 359 -19.97 -31.94 15.44
N ASP A 360 -19.65 -31.18 16.49
CA ASP A 360 -19.63 -29.71 16.43
C ASP A 360 -18.37 -29.21 15.71
N LYS A 361 -17.34 -30.06 15.59
CA LYS A 361 -16.05 -29.84 14.91
C LYS A 361 -15.17 -28.73 15.47
N ILE A 362 -15.74 -27.79 16.22
CA ILE A 362 -15.07 -26.57 16.64
C ILE A 362 -15.55 -26.13 18.02
N PHE A 363 -14.60 -25.66 18.84
CA PHE A 363 -14.84 -25.11 20.16
C PHE A 363 -13.94 -23.91 20.39
N PHE A 364 -14.41 -22.95 21.18
CA PHE A 364 -13.76 -21.67 21.33
C PHE A 364 -13.48 -21.38 22.79
N LEU A 365 -12.30 -20.83 23.04
CA LEU A 365 -11.85 -20.34 24.32
C LEU A 365 -11.50 -18.87 24.22
N ARG A 366 -12.03 -18.11 25.17
CA ARG A 366 -11.89 -16.67 25.23
C ARG A 366 -10.93 -16.25 26.34
N GLY A 367 -9.94 -15.43 26.02
CA GLY A 367 -9.12 -14.78 27.05
C GLY A 367 -9.88 -13.64 27.75
N ASN A 368 -9.57 -13.37 29.02
CA ASN A 368 -10.08 -12.16 29.70
C ASN A 368 -9.49 -10.87 29.10
N CYS A 369 -10.23 -9.75 29.20
CA CYS A 369 -9.80 -8.37 28.89
C CYS A 369 -9.22 -8.20 27.46
N ASP A 370 -10.07 -8.21 26.43
CA ASP A 370 -9.69 -8.13 25.01
C ASP A 370 -8.65 -9.20 24.61
N GLY A 371 -8.68 -10.33 25.30
CA GLY A 371 -7.76 -11.44 25.14
C GLY A 371 -8.00 -12.24 23.84
N PRO A 372 -7.05 -13.08 23.45
CA PRO A 372 -7.13 -13.82 22.20
C PRO A 372 -8.30 -14.80 22.16
N LEU A 373 -8.89 -14.93 20.97
CA LEU A 373 -9.86 -15.97 20.66
C LEU A 373 -9.08 -17.21 20.21
N VAL A 374 -9.12 -18.25 21.04
CA VAL A 374 -8.45 -19.52 20.79
C VAL A 374 -9.48 -20.52 20.29
N VAL A 375 -9.16 -21.18 19.19
CA VAL A 375 -10.01 -22.14 18.50
C VAL A 375 -9.40 -23.53 18.68
N ILE A 376 -10.22 -24.47 19.12
CA ILE A 376 -9.93 -25.89 19.11
C ILE A 376 -10.77 -26.51 18.00
N GLN A 377 -10.13 -27.15 17.02
CA GLN A 377 -10.83 -27.86 15.95
C GLN A 377 -10.55 -29.36 16.07
N CYS A 378 -11.54 -30.19 15.79
CA CYS A 378 -11.39 -31.63 15.65
C CYS A 378 -11.74 -32.12 14.25
N PHE A 379 -11.00 -33.13 13.79
CA PHE A 379 -11.17 -33.76 12.48
C PHE A 379 -11.20 -35.28 12.65
N GLU A 380 -12.27 -35.90 12.17
CA GLU A 380 -12.44 -37.36 12.20
C GLU A 380 -11.66 -37.99 11.06
N GLU A 381 -10.71 -38.85 11.38
CA GLU A 381 -9.84 -39.54 10.43
C GLU A 381 -9.83 -41.05 10.71
N PRO A 382 -9.44 -41.92 9.76
CA PRO A 382 -9.52 -43.37 9.92
C PRO A 382 -8.72 -43.98 11.09
N LYS A 383 -7.80 -43.22 11.68
CA LYS A 383 -6.91 -43.65 12.77
C LYS A 383 -7.30 -43.07 14.14
N GLY A 384 -8.33 -42.22 14.19
CA GLY A 384 -8.70 -41.45 15.36
C GLY A 384 -9.01 -40.00 15.04
N ILE A 385 -9.03 -39.18 16.08
CA ILE A 385 -9.43 -37.77 15.98
C ILE A 385 -8.21 -36.87 16.08
N TYR A 386 -8.09 -35.96 15.13
CA TYR A 386 -7.01 -34.98 15.07
C TYR A 386 -7.53 -33.71 15.74
N VAL A 387 -6.85 -33.23 16.77
CA VAL A 387 -7.22 -32.01 17.49
C VAL A 387 -6.15 -30.95 17.27
N THR A 388 -6.57 -29.76 16.83
CA THR A 388 -5.68 -28.60 16.65
C THR A 388 -6.09 -27.46 17.55
N VAL A 389 -5.12 -26.65 17.96
CA VAL A 389 -5.35 -25.43 18.71
C VAL A 389 -4.70 -24.26 17.97
N LYS A 390 -5.49 -23.25 17.63
CA LYS A 390 -5.05 -22.07 16.87
C LYS A 390 -5.58 -20.80 17.52
N CYS A 391 -4.91 -19.67 17.28
CA CYS A 391 -5.37 -18.35 17.73
C CYS A 391 -5.93 -17.58 16.54
N ILE A 392 -7.13 -17.01 16.67
CA ILE A 392 -7.59 -15.98 15.73
C ILE A 392 -6.87 -14.69 16.07
N ALA A 393 -6.03 -14.20 15.15
CA ALA A 393 -5.28 -12.96 15.31
C ALA A 393 -4.71 -12.50 13.97
N PRO A 394 -4.50 -11.18 13.77
CA PRO A 394 -3.78 -10.69 12.62
C PRO A 394 -2.31 -11.10 12.75
N PRO A 395 -1.58 -11.21 11.62
CA PRO A 395 -0.18 -11.63 11.60
C PRO A 395 0.80 -10.55 12.11
N ALA A 396 0.31 -9.56 12.85
CA ALA A 396 1.08 -8.41 13.31
C ALA A 396 2.07 -8.74 14.43
N PRO A 397 3.29 -8.18 14.43
CA PRO A 397 4.28 -8.38 15.49
C PRO A 397 3.84 -7.86 16.88
N GLU A 398 2.93 -6.89 16.90
CA GLU A 398 2.40 -6.27 18.12
C GLU A 398 1.44 -7.18 18.89
N VAL A 399 0.81 -8.14 18.21
CA VAL A 399 -0.07 -9.10 18.88
C VAL A 399 0.79 -10.11 19.63
N GLU A 400 0.54 -10.21 20.94
CA GLU A 400 1.26 -11.07 21.88
C GLU A 400 1.36 -12.52 21.38
N GLU A 401 2.56 -13.09 21.48
CA GLU A 401 2.77 -14.52 21.20
C GLU A 401 2.29 -15.35 22.39
N ILE A 402 1.50 -16.38 22.11
CA ILE A 402 0.97 -17.31 23.11
C ILE A 402 1.43 -18.74 22.81
N SER A 403 1.58 -19.53 23.86
CA SER A 403 1.86 -20.97 23.80
C SER A 403 0.70 -21.74 24.44
N PHE A 404 0.61 -23.04 24.17
CA PHE A 404 -0.38 -23.88 24.82
C PHE A 404 0.16 -25.27 25.13
N GLN A 405 -0.48 -25.89 26.12
CA GLN A 405 -0.38 -27.31 26.41
C GLN A 405 -1.79 -27.87 26.53
N LEU A 406 -2.16 -28.75 25.61
CA LEU A 406 -3.40 -29.51 25.58
C LEU A 406 -3.17 -30.87 26.23
N PHE A 407 -4.15 -31.32 27.00
CA PHE A 407 -4.15 -32.61 27.69
C PHE A 407 -5.46 -33.33 27.41
N TYR A 408 -5.35 -34.64 27.17
CA TYR A 408 -6.49 -35.54 27.09
C TYR A 408 -6.24 -36.75 27.99
N SER A 409 -7.26 -37.14 28.75
CA SER A 409 -7.24 -38.28 29.65
C SER A 409 -8.32 -39.27 29.22
N SER A 410 -7.98 -40.56 29.18
CA SER A 410 -8.98 -41.61 29.00
C SER A 410 -9.97 -41.62 30.16
N TYR A 411 -11.13 -42.25 29.97
CA TYR A 411 -12.23 -42.23 30.93
C TYR A 411 -11.85 -42.73 32.34
N HIS A 412 -11.00 -43.75 32.44
CA HIS A 412 -10.52 -44.28 33.72
C HIS A 412 -9.34 -43.49 34.30
N GLY A 413 -8.86 -42.45 33.61
CA GLY A 413 -7.72 -41.63 34.02
C GLY A 413 -6.36 -42.34 33.93
N GLU A 414 -6.35 -43.60 33.49
CA GLU A 414 -5.15 -44.45 33.43
C GLU A 414 -4.17 -44.03 32.33
N LYS A 415 -4.68 -43.45 31.25
CA LYS A 415 -3.88 -43.05 30.10
C LYS A 415 -4.08 -41.57 29.83
N THR A 416 -2.98 -40.83 29.80
CA THR A 416 -2.98 -39.40 29.48
C THR A 416 -2.06 -39.14 28.31
N MET A 417 -2.43 -38.16 27.51
CA MET A 417 -1.60 -37.65 26.42
C MET A 417 -1.65 -36.14 26.44
N SER A 418 -0.56 -35.53 26.01
CA SER A 418 -0.45 -34.08 25.95
C SER A 418 0.27 -33.64 24.70
N PHE A 419 -0.13 -32.49 24.18
CA PHE A 419 0.43 -31.87 23.00
C PHE A 419 0.50 -30.37 23.22
N GLY A 420 1.60 -29.74 22.86
CA GLY A 420 1.75 -28.32 23.04
C GLY A 420 2.82 -27.72 22.15
N LEU A 421 2.67 -26.43 21.89
CA LEU A 421 3.59 -25.66 21.07
C LEU A 421 4.04 -24.43 21.83
N ALA A 422 5.36 -24.18 21.79
CA ALA A 422 5.96 -22.97 22.35
C ALA A 422 5.47 -21.69 21.67
N LYS A 423 4.98 -21.80 20.43
CA LYS A 423 4.32 -20.72 19.69
C LYS A 423 3.05 -21.28 19.03
N MET A 424 1.90 -20.80 19.47
CA MET A 424 0.62 -21.15 18.87
C MET A 424 0.48 -20.50 17.50
N LYS A 425 0.03 -21.27 16.51
CA LYS A 425 -0.22 -20.77 15.16
C LYS A 425 -1.35 -19.74 15.17
N ARG A 426 -1.05 -18.54 14.65
CA ARG A 426 -2.03 -17.47 14.43
C ARG A 426 -2.66 -17.61 13.05
N ILE A 427 -3.97 -17.44 12.99
CA ILE A 427 -4.75 -17.50 11.74
C ILE A 427 -5.75 -16.34 11.71
N GLN A 428 -6.05 -15.83 10.52
CA GLN A 428 -7.10 -14.82 10.36
C GLN A 428 -8.48 -15.46 10.12
N LYS A 429 -8.51 -16.69 9.60
CA LYS A 429 -9.72 -17.45 9.29
C LYS A 429 -9.51 -18.93 9.56
N VAL A 430 -10.52 -19.60 10.11
CA VAL A 430 -10.51 -21.04 10.33
C VAL A 430 -10.59 -21.80 9.00
N SER A 431 -9.85 -22.90 8.90
CA SER A 431 -9.94 -23.86 7.78
C SER A 431 -10.56 -25.15 8.29
N TYR A 432 -11.44 -25.75 7.50
CA TYR A 432 -12.05 -27.06 7.78
C TYR A 432 -11.37 -28.20 7.02
N GLN A 433 -10.23 -27.94 6.40
CA GLN A 433 -9.37 -28.98 5.83
C GLN A 433 -8.57 -29.65 6.94
N THR A 434 -8.41 -30.97 6.85
CA THR A 434 -7.60 -31.76 7.79
C THR A 434 -6.18 -31.18 7.87
N PRO A 435 -5.63 -30.98 9.08
CA PRO A 435 -4.31 -30.40 9.28
C PRO A 435 -3.20 -31.37 8.87
N GLU A 436 -2.19 -30.88 8.15
CA GLU A 436 -0.98 -31.66 7.82
C GLU A 436 0.07 -31.65 8.95
N GLU A 437 0.03 -30.63 9.81
CA GLU A 437 0.97 -30.38 10.90
C GLU A 437 0.25 -29.77 12.13
N ASP A 438 0.96 -29.67 13.27
CA ASP A 438 0.48 -28.99 14.49
C ASP A 438 -0.83 -29.56 15.10
N TYR A 439 -0.96 -30.89 15.12
CA TYR A 439 -2.13 -31.58 15.68
C TYR A 439 -1.77 -32.65 16.72
N MET A 440 -2.73 -32.94 17.58
CA MET A 440 -2.74 -34.06 18.50
C MET A 440 -3.65 -35.16 17.95
N LEU A 441 -3.10 -36.34 17.65
CA LEU A 441 -3.90 -37.51 17.29
C LEU A 441 -4.36 -38.22 18.56
N ILE A 442 -5.67 -38.31 18.77
CA ILE A 442 -6.32 -39.14 19.79
C ILE A 442 -6.78 -40.44 19.09
N PRO A 443 -6.10 -41.58 19.30
CA PRO A 443 -6.46 -42.82 18.63
C PRO A 443 -7.84 -43.34 19.06
N ASP A 444 -8.52 -44.11 18.21
CA ASP A 444 -9.88 -44.60 18.49
C ASP A 444 -9.99 -45.41 19.79
N TYR A 445 -8.95 -46.19 20.11
CA TYR A 445 -8.93 -46.99 21.34
C TYR A 445 -8.84 -46.15 22.63
N PHE A 446 -8.51 -44.86 22.53
CA PHE A 446 -8.57 -43.91 23.65
C PHE A 446 -9.98 -43.32 23.86
N LEU A 447 -10.79 -43.24 22.81
CA LEU A 447 -12.08 -42.53 22.81
C LEU A 447 -13.22 -43.32 23.47
N ALA A 448 -13.09 -44.65 23.55
CA ALA A 448 -14.12 -45.54 24.11
C ALA A 448 -15.53 -45.29 23.52
N GLN A 449 -15.61 -44.95 22.23
CA GLN A 449 -16.84 -44.65 21.47
C GLN A 449 -17.69 -43.48 22.01
N ARG A 450 -17.09 -42.53 22.72
CA ARG A 450 -17.81 -41.34 23.23
C ARG A 450 -17.96 -40.28 22.14
N PRO A 451 -19.11 -39.58 22.08
CA PRO A 451 -19.35 -38.51 21.13
C PRO A 451 -18.69 -37.18 21.53
N ASP A 452 -18.11 -37.11 22.73
CA ASP A 452 -17.57 -35.90 23.34
C ASP A 452 -16.10 -36.03 23.76
N LEU A 453 -15.34 -34.96 23.53
CA LEU A 453 -13.95 -34.84 23.94
C LEU A 453 -13.86 -33.94 25.18
N LYS A 454 -13.49 -34.53 26.32
CA LYS A 454 -13.20 -33.79 27.55
C LYS A 454 -11.69 -33.58 27.66
N MET A 455 -11.23 -32.41 27.27
CA MET A 455 -9.83 -32.02 27.28
C MET A 455 -9.55 -30.99 28.38
N LYS A 456 -8.28 -30.82 28.70
CA LYS A 456 -7.79 -29.72 29.53
C LYS A 456 -6.75 -28.94 28.75
N ILE A 457 -6.76 -27.63 28.84
CA ILE A 457 -5.78 -26.80 28.14
C ILE A 457 -5.23 -25.72 29.07
N CYS A 458 -3.92 -25.53 29.00
CA CYS A 458 -3.20 -24.44 29.65
C CYS A 458 -2.61 -23.55 28.57
N ILE A 459 -2.87 -22.24 28.66
CA ILE A 459 -2.40 -21.25 27.68
C ILE A 459 -1.49 -20.26 28.40
N ASN A 460 -0.31 -19.99 27.85
CA ASN A 460 0.69 -19.13 28.48
C ASN A 460 1.15 -18.03 27.53
N ARG A 461 1.48 -16.87 28.10
CA ARG A 461 2.16 -15.79 27.39
C ARG A 461 3.62 -16.16 27.14
N VAL A 462 4.12 -15.89 25.94
CA VAL A 462 5.53 -16.09 25.62
C VAL A 462 6.28 -14.80 25.97
N VAL A 463 6.95 -14.78 27.12
CA VAL A 463 7.79 -13.65 27.54
C VAL A 463 9.06 -13.65 26.68
N LYS A 464 9.27 -12.59 25.90
CA LYS A 464 10.52 -12.38 25.15
C LYS A 464 11.68 -12.24 26.15
N GLU A 465 12.81 -12.91 25.87
CA GLU A 465 13.96 -13.02 26.79
C GLU A 465 14.48 -11.67 27.33
N GLU A 466 14.29 -10.57 26.59
CA GLU A 466 14.67 -9.20 27.01
C GLU A 466 13.95 -8.70 28.29
N GLU A 467 12.75 -9.21 28.59
CA GLU A 467 12.03 -8.87 29.83
C GLU A 467 12.45 -9.75 31.02
N LYS A 468 13.00 -10.94 30.77
CA LYS A 468 13.52 -11.81 31.84
C LYS A 468 14.77 -11.23 32.48
N GLU A 469 15.61 -10.49 31.74
CA GLU A 469 16.74 -9.77 32.33
C GLU A 469 16.29 -8.58 33.19
N LYS A 470 15.29 -7.81 32.75
CA LYS A 470 14.73 -6.70 33.56
C LYS A 470 14.04 -7.22 34.83
N ALA A 471 13.38 -8.37 34.77
CA ALA A 471 12.80 -9.03 35.95
C ALA A 471 13.87 -9.61 36.91
N LYS A 472 15.01 -10.11 36.38
CA LYS A 472 16.14 -10.56 37.22
C LYS A 472 16.85 -9.41 37.93
N VAL A 473 17.04 -8.26 37.26
CA VAL A 473 17.68 -7.07 37.86
C VAL A 473 16.79 -6.43 38.93
N GLY A 474 15.47 -6.46 38.76
CA GLY A 474 14.51 -5.93 39.75
C GLY A 474 14.41 -6.73 41.05
N VAL A 475 14.68 -8.04 41.03
CA VAL A 475 14.63 -8.90 42.23
C VAL A 475 15.94 -8.84 43.02
N THR A 476 17.09 -8.63 42.37
CA THR A 476 18.38 -8.43 43.06
C THR A 476 18.46 -7.11 43.83
N ALA A 477 17.72 -6.07 43.44
CA ALA A 477 17.78 -4.76 44.10
C ALA A 477 17.01 -4.69 45.45
N VAL A 478 16.18 -5.69 45.78
CA VAL A 478 15.37 -5.69 47.01
C VAL A 478 16.07 -6.41 48.18
N VAL A 479 17.11 -7.22 47.91
CA VAL A 479 17.80 -8.00 48.95
C VAL A 479 18.95 -7.22 49.59
N ASP A 480 19.53 -6.21 48.92
CA ASP A 480 20.71 -5.49 49.43
C ASP A 480 20.41 -4.25 50.30
N ASN A 481 19.13 -3.88 50.49
CA ASN A 481 18.78 -2.65 51.21
C ASN A 481 18.35 -2.85 52.68
N GLN A 482 18.54 -4.05 53.24
CA GLN A 482 18.19 -4.35 54.64
C GLN A 482 19.36 -4.32 55.64
N SER A 483 20.61 -4.05 55.20
CA SER A 483 21.78 -4.15 56.09
C SER A 483 22.48 -2.83 56.46
N ARG A 484 21.85 -1.65 56.28
CA ARG A 484 22.44 -0.37 56.72
C ARG A 484 21.40 0.62 57.27
N ARG A 485 20.77 0.29 58.40
CA ARG A 485 20.13 1.29 59.29
C ARG A 485 20.34 0.94 60.75
N SER A 486 21.49 1.33 61.28
CA SER A 486 21.66 1.71 62.69
C SER A 486 22.99 2.43 62.83
N THR A 487 22.96 3.74 63.10
CA THR A 487 23.60 4.41 64.25
C THR A 487 23.38 5.91 64.09
N LEU A 488 22.88 6.50 65.17
CA LEU A 488 22.40 7.87 65.34
C LEU A 488 23.51 8.93 65.44
N GLU A 489 23.10 10.15 65.08
CA GLU A 489 23.33 11.45 65.75
C GLU A 489 24.74 11.98 66.06
N GLY A 490 25.01 13.21 65.59
CA GLY A 490 26.08 14.08 66.09
C GLY A 490 26.08 15.45 65.42
N LYS A 491 25.55 16.46 66.13
CA LYS A 491 25.50 17.89 65.77
C LYS A 491 26.91 18.49 65.59
N LEU A 492 27.07 19.47 64.68
CA LEU A 492 27.50 20.87 64.94
C LEU A 492 28.04 21.59 63.68
N THR A 493 27.98 22.92 63.77
CA THR A 493 28.02 24.04 62.82
C THR A 493 29.36 24.33 62.09
N PRO A 494 29.37 25.27 61.11
CA PRO A 494 30.34 25.33 60.01
C PRO A 494 31.56 26.23 60.31
N SER A 495 32.61 26.11 59.51
CA SER A 495 33.66 27.13 59.42
C SER A 495 34.31 27.17 58.04
N ILE A 496 34.15 28.34 57.44
CA ILE A 496 34.87 28.89 56.29
C ILE A 496 36.39 28.84 56.53
N LYS A 497 37.17 28.52 55.51
CA LYS A 497 38.45 29.21 55.23
C LYS A 497 38.92 29.03 53.78
N ILE A 498 39.16 30.20 53.20
CA ILE A 498 39.70 30.53 51.88
C ILE A 498 41.22 30.33 51.88
N ALA A 499 41.78 29.90 50.74
CA ALA A 499 43.05 30.33 50.11
C ALA A 499 43.50 29.20 49.15
N LYS A 500 43.90 29.43 47.90
CA LYS A 500 44.44 30.61 47.25
C LYS A 500 44.20 30.52 45.74
#